data_AF-A0A9E2JCJ5-F1
#
_entry.id   AF-A0A9E2JCJ5-F1
#
_cell.length_a   1.000
_cell.length_b   1.000
_cell.length_c   1.000
_cell.angle_alpha   90.00
_cell.angle_beta   90.00
_cell.angle_gamma   90.00
#
_symmetry.space_group_name_H-M   'P 1'
#
loop_
_entity.id
_entity.type
_entity.pdbx_description
1 polymer ?
#
loop_
_entity_poly.entity_id
_entity_poly.type
_entity_poly.pdbx_seq_one_letter_code
_entity_poly.pdbx_strand_id
1 'polypeptide(L)' 'EKFYPELADVRLVDYKVRVLPAGIRGTGAKVRVLIESGDHEDKWGTVGVSHDILEASWQALVDSITYKLHRGETQKK' A
#
# COMPACT_ATOMS: atom_id res chain seq x y z
N GLU A 1 -2.50 1.21 22.15
CA GLU A 1 -1.57 2.14 21.46
C GLU A 1 -2.15 3.56 21.54
N LYS A 2 -1.36 4.59 21.90
CA LYS A 2 -1.92 5.90 22.34
C LYS A 2 -2.28 6.89 21.21
N PHE A 3 -1.81 6.66 19.97
CA PHE A 3 -1.92 7.66 18.89
C PHE A 3 -2.89 7.30 17.75
N TYR A 4 -3.04 6.01 17.40
CA TYR A 4 -3.97 5.57 16.35
C TYR A 4 -4.53 4.18 16.69
N PRO A 5 -5.50 4.07 17.63
CA PRO A 5 -6.10 2.77 17.98
C PRO A 5 -6.77 2.10 16.78
N GLU A 6 -7.30 2.88 15.82
CA GLU A 6 -7.89 2.37 14.57
C GLU A 6 -6.92 1.62 13.66
N LEU A 7 -5.60 1.78 13.85
CA LEU A 7 -4.59 1.04 13.11
C LEU A 7 -4.22 -0.29 13.76
N ALA A 8 -4.62 -0.53 15.02
CA ALA A 8 -4.24 -1.74 15.75
C ALA A 8 -4.76 -3.03 15.10
N ASP A 9 -5.89 -2.93 14.40
CA ASP A 9 -6.54 -4.05 13.74
C ASP A 9 -6.14 -4.21 12.26
N VAL A 10 -5.33 -3.28 11.73
CA VAL A 10 -4.89 -3.31 10.33
C VAL A 10 -3.87 -4.42 10.14
N ARG A 11 -4.13 -5.29 9.15
CA ARG A 11 -3.26 -6.40 8.79
C ARG A 11 -2.97 -6.40 7.30
N LEU A 12 -1.78 -6.87 6.96
CA LEU A 12 -1.41 -7.17 5.59
C LEU A 12 -2.15 -8.43 5.15
N VAL A 13 -2.97 -8.32 4.11
CA VAL A 13 -3.73 -9.44 3.54
C VAL A 13 -2.99 -10.05 2.36
N ASP A 14 -2.42 -9.23 1.50
CA ASP A 14 -1.71 -9.69 0.30
C ASP A 14 -0.59 -8.72 -0.10
N TYR A 15 0.46 -9.28 -0.68
CA TYR A 15 1.62 -8.55 -1.16
C TYR A 15 2.05 -9.14 -2.51
N LYS A 16 1.83 -8.37 -3.58
CA LYS A 16 2.10 -8.80 -4.96
C LYS A 16 3.08 -7.85 -5.64
N VAL A 17 4.15 -8.41 -6.18
CA VAL A 17 5.17 -7.67 -6.94
C VAL A 17 5.09 -8.04 -8.41
N ARG A 18 5.17 -7.02 -9.27
CA ARG A 18 5.24 -7.16 -10.72
C ARG A 18 6.35 -6.29 -11.26
N VAL A 19 7.29 -6.90 -11.98
CA VAL A 19 8.30 -6.15 -12.74
C VAL A 19 7.69 -5.77 -14.08
N LEU A 20 7.61 -4.48 -14.33
CA LEU A 20 7.13 -3.89 -15.58
C LEU A 20 8.33 -3.77 -16.54
N PRO A 21 8.32 -4.48 -17.68
CA PRO A 21 9.39 -4.38 -18.66
C PRO A 21 9.40 -2.96 -19.26
N ALA A 22 10.58 -2.36 -19.30
CA ALA A 22 10.79 -1.04 -19.88
C ALA A 22 11.05 -1.14 -21.39
N GLY A 23 10.02 -1.45 -22.19
CA GLY A 23 10.11 -1.41 -23.65
C GLY A 23 11.32 -2.16 -24.27
N ILE A 24 11.64 -1.82 -25.53
CA ILE A 24 12.64 -2.50 -26.38
C ILE A 24 14.10 -2.15 -26.00
N ARG A 25 14.33 -1.20 -25.08
CA ARG A 25 15.67 -0.75 -24.68
C ARG A 25 15.83 -0.90 -23.17
N GLY A 26 16.54 -1.96 -22.79
CA GLY A 26 16.75 -2.37 -21.41
C GLY A 26 17.42 -1.33 -20.51
N THR A 27 17.24 -1.58 -19.21
CA THR A 27 17.69 -0.90 -17.96
C THR A 27 16.65 -0.05 -17.20
N GLY A 28 15.52 0.35 -17.79
CA GLY A 28 14.50 1.17 -17.11
C GLY A 28 13.37 0.43 -16.38
N ALA A 29 13.55 -0.85 -16.05
CA ALA A 29 12.45 -1.68 -15.52
C ALA A 29 11.87 -1.08 -14.24
N LYS A 30 10.55 -0.94 -14.18
CA LYS A 30 9.84 -0.43 -13.01
C LYS A 30 9.24 -1.59 -12.23
N VAL A 31 9.29 -1.52 -10.92
CA VAL A 31 8.61 -2.44 -10.01
C VAL A 31 7.28 -1.82 -9.62
N ARG A 32 6.20 -2.58 -9.78
CA ARG A 32 4.89 -2.29 -9.22
C ARG A 32 4.66 -3.21 -8.04
N VAL A 33 4.36 -2.63 -6.89
CA VAL A 33 3.99 -3.35 -5.66
C VAL A 33 2.54 -3.06 -5.38
N LEU A 34 1.75 -4.11 -5.19
CA LEU A 34 0.37 -4.04 -4.74
C LEU A 34 0.30 -4.59 -3.32
N ILE A 35 -0.20 -3.76 -2.41
CA ILE A 35 -0.43 -4.10 -1.01
C ILE A 35 -1.94 -4.12 -0.78
N GLU A 36 -2.46 -5.27 -0.39
CA GLU A 36 -3.82 -5.37 0.14
C GLU A 36 -3.73 -5.36 1.66
N SER A 37 -4.39 -4.38 2.27
CA SER A 37 -4.55 -4.28 3.71
C SER A 37 -6.01 -4.45 4.06
N GLY A 38 -6.27 -4.98 5.25
CA GLY A 38 -7.61 -5.15 5.74
C GLY A 38 -7.66 -5.12 7.24
N ASP A 39 -8.84 -4.82 7.75
CA ASP A 39 -9.18 -4.93 9.16
C ASP A 39 -10.38 -5.89 9.30
N HIS A 40 -11.11 -5.78 10.41
CA HIS A 40 -12.29 -6.61 10.66
C HIS A 40 -13.51 -6.23 9.80
N GLU A 41 -13.54 -5.03 9.22
CA GLU A 41 -14.71 -4.49 8.53
C GLU A 41 -14.51 -4.46 7.01
N ASP A 42 -13.35 -4.00 6.55
CA ASP A 42 -13.08 -3.71 5.15
C ASP A 42 -11.69 -4.18 4.71
N LYS A 43 -11.55 -4.32 3.39
CA LYS A 43 -10.25 -4.52 2.72
C LYS A 43 -10.03 -3.44 1.67
N TRP A 44 -8.80 -2.99 1.55
CA TRP A 44 -8.40 -2.00 0.55
C TRP A 44 -7.04 -2.33 -0.05
N GLY A 45 -6.89 -1.98 -1.33
CA GLY A 45 -5.67 -2.16 -2.09
C GLY A 45 -4.99 -0.83 -2.35
N THR A 46 -3.66 -0.84 -2.27
CA THR A 46 -2.79 0.29 -2.61
C THR A 46 -1.69 -0.17 -3.55
N VAL A 47 -1.17 0.76 -4.34
CA VAL A 47 -0.18 0.46 -5.37
C VAL A 47 0.94 1.47 -5.33
N GLY A 48 2.17 0.99 -5.19
CA GLY A 48 3.39 1.77 -5.34
C GLY A 48 4.15 1.37 -6.59
N VAL A 49 4.79 2.34 -7.24
CA VAL A 49 5.56 2.12 -8.47
C VAL A 49 6.86 2.89 -8.41
N SER A 50 7.97 2.18 -8.33
CA SER A 50 9.33 2.75 -8.39
C SER A 50 10.26 1.84 -9.18
N HIS A 51 11.49 2.30 -9.46
CA HIS A 51 12.56 1.44 -9.98
C HIS A 51 13.14 0.53 -8.89
N ASP A 52 12.94 0.88 -7.61
CA ASP A 52 13.34 0.09 -6.45
C ASP A 52 12.11 -0.55 -5.79
N ILE A 53 12.23 -1.82 -5.40
CA ILE A 53 11.17 -2.56 -4.71
C ILE A 53 10.88 -1.99 -3.32
N LEU A 54 11.89 -1.51 -2.59
CA LEU A 54 11.75 -0.95 -1.25
C LEU A 54 10.97 0.37 -1.30
N GLU A 55 11.30 1.22 -2.27
CA GLU A 55 10.61 2.50 -2.44
C GLU A 55 9.15 2.29 -2.89
N ALA A 56 8.92 1.38 -3.84
CA ALA A 56 7.57 1.03 -4.27
C ALA A 56 6.74 0.45 -3.11
N SER A 57 7.33 -0.38 -2.26
CA SER A 57 6.66 -0.92 -1.07
C SER A 57 6.37 0.14 -0.01
N TRP A 58 7.32 1.06 0.22
CA TRP A 58 7.12 2.18 1.14
C TRP A 58 5.94 3.06 0.71
N GLN A 59 5.89 3.43 -0.57
CA GLN A 59 4.80 4.23 -1.12
C GLN A 59 3.44 3.54 -0.93
N ALA A 60 3.34 2.27 -1.32
CA ALA A 60 2.10 1.51 -1.16
C ALA A 60 1.67 1.41 0.31
N LEU A 61 2.62 1.18 1.23
CA LEU A 61 2.33 1.04 2.66
C LEU A 61 1.83 2.35 3.28
N VAL A 62 2.50 3.46 2.98
CA VAL A 62 2.11 4.80 3.46
C VAL A 62 0.72 5.16 2.95
N ASP A 63 0.44 4.91 1.67
CA ASP A 63 -0.87 5.13 1.08
C ASP A 63 -1.94 4.28 1.78
N SER A 64 -1.61 3.03 2.13
CA SER A 64 -2.54 2.12 2.79
C SER A 64 -2.93 2.61 4.19
N ILE A 65 -1.95 3.03 4.99
CA ILE A 65 -2.19 3.56 6.34
C ILE A 65 -2.96 4.88 6.25
N THR A 66 -2.57 5.76 5.34
CA THR A 66 -3.21 7.06 5.13
C THR A 66 -4.67 6.90 4.71
N TYR A 67 -4.95 5.92 3.84
CA TYR A 67 -6.32 5.58 3.44
C TYR A 67 -7.18 5.13 4.63
N LYS A 68 -6.66 4.28 5.51
CA LYS A 68 -7.39 3.85 6.71
C LYS A 68 -7.68 5.01 7.66
N LEU A 69 -6.69 5.88 7.89
CA LEU A 69 -6.85 7.04 8.76
C LEU A 69 -7.92 8.01 8.22
N HIS A 70 -7.90 8.36 6.93
CA HIS A 70 -8.92 9.22 6.32
C HIS A 70 -10.33 8.61 6.35
N ARG A 71 -10.46 7.29 6.22
CA ARG A 71 -11.76 6.62 6.39
C ARG A 71 -12.25 6.67 7.82
N GLY A 72 -11.36 6.47 8.80
CA GLY A 72 -11.68 6.59 10.22
C GLY A 72 -12.14 8.00 10.61
N GLU A 73 -11.56 9.04 10.01
CA GLU A 73 -12.00 10.43 10.19
C GLU A 73 -13.39 10.69 9.58
N THR A 74 -13.69 10.08 8.43
CA THR A 74 -14.96 10.27 7.73
C THR A 74 -16.14 9.60 8.45
N GLN A 75 -15.92 8.48 9.15
CA GLN A 75 -16.97 7.83 9.95
C GLN A 75 -17.28 8.53 11.29
N LYS A 76 -16.42 9.45 11.74
CA LYS A 76 -16.63 10.21 13.00
C LYS A 76 -17.42 11.52 12.83
N LYS A 77 -17.81 11.88 11.60
CA LYS A 77 -18.66 13.05 11.30
C LYS A 77 -20.12 12.64 11.13
#